data_AF-A0A0N4YQH9-F1
#
_entry.id   AF-A0A0N4YQH9-F1
#
_cell.length_a   1.000
_cell.length_b   1.000
_cell.length_c   1.000
_cell.angle_alpha   90.00
_cell.angle_beta   90.00
_cell.angle_gamma   90.00
#
_symmetry.space_group_name_H-M   'P 1'
#
loop_
_entity.id
_entity.type
_entity.pdbx_description
1 polymer ?
#
loop_
_entity_poly.entity_id
_entity_poly.type
_entity_poly.pdbx_seq_one_letter_code
_entity_poly.pdbx_strand_id
1 'polypeptide(L)'
;MFEVYSSLKARYFHSIGHYIGTRRRLTKYEQFELERKKKREHATTKRRVPPPFISIKDTISETTVVVPDIKIFKRPDVRPSYVCAVTGQPARYRDPVTGLPYSSPFTFKIIRDKYNKFLKTIDGNAEVADYLNHFE
;
A
#
# COMPACT_ATOMS: atom_id res chain seq x y z
N MET A 1 -29.91 66.11 -51.14
CA MET A 1 -30.60 65.43 -50.00
C MET A 1 -30.21 63.95 -49.85
N PHE A 2 -30.04 63.19 -50.95
CA PHE A 2 -29.74 61.75 -50.89
C PHE A 2 -28.35 61.39 -50.29
N GLU A 3 -27.30 62.16 -50.58
CA GLU A 3 -25.94 61.88 -50.07
C GLU A 3 -25.81 62.05 -48.55
N VAL A 4 -26.52 63.02 -47.97
CA VAL A 4 -26.51 63.27 -46.53
C VAL A 4 -27.16 62.09 -45.77
N TYR A 5 -28.24 61.53 -46.32
CA TYR A 5 -28.93 60.38 -45.75
C TYR A 5 -28.09 59.09 -45.85
N SER A 6 -27.38 58.89 -46.96
CA SER A 6 -26.45 57.78 -47.15
C SER A 6 -25.26 57.85 -46.16
N SER A 7 -24.69 59.04 -45.97
CA SER A 7 -23.59 59.29 -45.02
C SER A 7 -24.01 59.10 -43.55
N LEU A 8 -25.22 59.53 -43.18
CA LEU A 8 -25.78 59.32 -41.84
C LEU A 8 -26.08 57.84 -41.58
N LYS A 9 -26.62 57.13 -42.56
CA LYS A 9 -26.89 55.68 -42.48
C LYS A 9 -25.59 54.90 -42.34
N ALA A 10 -24.56 55.21 -43.12
CA ALA A 10 -23.25 54.58 -43.02
C ALA A 10 -22.61 54.79 -41.63
N ARG A 11 -22.68 56.01 -41.07
CA ARG A 11 -22.17 56.30 -39.71
C ARG A 11 -22.94 55.55 -38.62
N TYR A 12 -24.26 55.45 -38.73
CA TYR A 12 -25.10 54.70 -37.80
C TYR A 12 -24.80 53.19 -37.83
N PHE A 13 -24.62 52.60 -39.01
CA PHE A 13 -24.22 51.19 -39.13
C PHE A 13 -22.80 50.93 -38.61
N HIS A 14 -21.86 51.87 -38.80
CA HIS A 14 -20.52 51.77 -38.19
C HIS A 14 -20.57 51.88 -36.66
N SER A 15 -21.38 52.80 -36.11
CA SER A 15 -21.52 52.94 -34.65
C SER A 15 -22.19 51.72 -34.03
N ILE A 16 -23.20 51.13 -34.69
CA ILE A 16 -23.83 49.87 -34.29
C ILE A 16 -22.83 48.71 -34.38
N GLY A 17 -22.07 48.60 -35.46
CA GLY A 17 -21.03 47.58 -35.61
C GLY A 17 -19.96 47.67 -34.51
N HIS A 18 -19.55 48.89 -34.15
CA HIS A 18 -18.61 49.14 -33.05
C HIS A 18 -19.21 48.78 -31.69
N TYR A 19 -20.48 49.14 -31.43
CA TYR A 19 -21.21 48.80 -30.21
C TYR A 19 -21.47 47.28 -30.05
N ILE A 20 -21.78 46.58 -31.14
CA ILE A 20 -21.92 45.11 -31.15
C ILE A 20 -20.55 44.46 -30.91
N GLY A 21 -19.48 45.01 -31.48
CA GLY A 21 -18.11 44.54 -31.29
C GLY A 21 -17.58 44.73 -29.86
N THR A 22 -17.92 45.83 -29.19
CA THR A 22 -17.58 46.05 -27.77
C THR A 22 -18.40 45.15 -26.85
N ARG A 23 -19.71 45.00 -27.10
CA ARG A 23 -20.59 44.09 -26.33
C ARG A 23 -20.12 42.63 -26.42
N ARG A 24 -19.72 42.15 -27.60
CA ARG A 24 -19.14 40.80 -27.78
C ARG A 24 -17.82 40.61 -27.03
N ARG A 25 -17.01 41.67 -26.89
CA ARG A 25 -15.76 41.62 -26.08
C ARG A 25 -16.08 41.57 -24.59
N LEU A 26 -17.05 42.35 -24.12
CA LEU A 26 -17.52 42.34 -22.74
C LEU A 26 -18.08 40.96 -22.34
N THR A 27 -18.94 40.37 -23.18
CA THR A 27 -19.50 39.04 -22.90
C THR A 27 -18.42 37.95 -22.86
N LYS A 28 -17.39 38.05 -23.71
CA LYS A 28 -16.25 37.13 -23.67
C LYS A 28 -15.43 37.28 -22.40
N TYR A 29 -15.23 38.51 -21.92
CA TYR A 29 -14.54 38.79 -20.67
C TYR A 29 -15.33 38.28 -19.46
N GLU A 30 -16.64 38.52 -19.42
CA GLU A 30 -17.55 37.98 -18.40
C GLU A 30 -17.52 36.45 -18.36
N GLN A 31 -17.56 35.79 -19.52
CA GLN A 31 -17.45 34.32 -19.63
C GLN A 31 -16.11 33.81 -19.08
N PHE A 32 -15.01 34.48 -19.41
CA PHE A 32 -13.67 34.11 -18.93
C PHE A 32 -13.54 34.27 -17.40
N GLU A 33 -14.05 35.36 -16.83
CA GLU A 33 -14.08 35.58 -15.37
C GLU A 33 -14.95 34.53 -14.66
N LEU A 34 -16.12 34.21 -15.21
CA LEU A 34 -16.99 33.15 -14.68
C LEU A 34 -16.30 31.77 -14.73
N GLU A 35 -15.58 31.46 -15.81
CA GLU A 35 -14.85 30.20 -15.95
C GLU A 35 -13.69 30.10 -14.93
N ARG A 36 -12.93 31.19 -14.74
CA ARG A 36 -11.89 31.25 -13.70
C ARG A 36 -12.48 31.08 -12.30
N LYS A 37 -13.62 31.71 -12.02
CA LYS A 37 -14.31 31.56 -10.73
C LYS A 37 -14.75 30.13 -10.49
N LYS A 38 -15.36 29.46 -11.48
CA LYS A 38 -15.72 28.03 -11.40
C LYS A 38 -14.50 27.12 -11.19
N LYS A 39 -13.39 27.38 -11.87
CA LYS A 39 -12.14 26.62 -11.67
C LYS A 39 -11.58 26.80 -10.26
N ARG A 40 -11.65 28.02 -9.71
CA ARG A 40 -11.27 28.30 -8.32
C ARG A 40 -12.18 27.55 -7.34
N GLU A 41 -13.50 27.60 -7.53
CA GLU A 41 -14.50 26.89 -6.70
C GLU A 41 -14.33 25.36 -6.75
N HIS A 42 -14.04 24.80 -7.92
CA HIS A 42 -13.76 23.38 -8.08
C HIS A 42 -12.41 22.97 -7.44
N ALA A 43 -11.40 23.83 -7.50
CA ALA A 43 -10.11 23.57 -6.84
C ALA A 43 -10.17 23.73 -5.31
N THR A 44 -11.00 24.63 -4.78
CA THR A 44 -11.27 24.76 -3.34
C THR A 44 -12.18 23.67 -2.78
N THR A 45 -12.84 22.89 -3.64
CA THR A 45 -13.47 21.63 -3.25
C THR A 45 -12.37 20.62 -2.92
N LYS A 46 -11.77 20.81 -1.73
CA LYS A 46 -10.76 19.90 -1.18
C LYS A 46 -11.34 18.49 -1.24
N ARG A 47 -10.66 17.58 -1.94
CA ARG A 47 -10.93 16.15 -1.90
C ARG A 47 -10.77 15.67 -0.45
N ARG A 48 -11.85 15.74 0.32
CA ARG A 48 -11.94 15.01 1.58
C ARG A 48 -12.06 13.55 1.17
N VAL A 49 -11.00 12.77 1.39
CA VAL A 49 -11.12 11.31 1.37
C VAL A 49 -12.22 11.00 2.39
N PRO A 50 -13.32 10.32 2.02
CA PRO A 50 -14.37 9.99 2.97
C PRO A 50 -13.99 8.69 3.68
N PRO A 51 -13.72 8.70 5.00
CA PRO A 51 -13.51 7.47 5.75
C PRO A 51 -14.63 7.27 6.79
N PRO A 52 -14.75 6.09 7.41
CA PRO A 52 -15.36 6.04 8.72
C PRO A 52 -14.52 6.92 9.66
N PHE A 53 -15.17 7.89 10.29
CA PHE A 53 -14.53 8.80 11.23
C PHE A 53 -14.63 8.21 12.63
N ILE A 54 -13.51 8.14 13.36
CA ILE A 54 -13.50 7.78 14.78
C ILE A 54 -13.36 9.08 15.57
N SER A 55 -14.31 9.34 16.46
CA SER A 55 -14.24 10.45 17.41
C SER A 55 -13.58 9.97 18.70
N ILE A 56 -12.44 10.54 19.04
CA ILE A 56 -11.79 10.34 20.35
C ILE A 56 -12.13 11.57 21.20
N LYS A 57 -12.64 11.34 22.41
CA LYS A 57 -12.93 12.42 23.38
C LYS A 57 -11.96 12.31 24.54
N ASP A 58 -11.29 13.41 24.85
CA ASP A 58 -10.47 13.50 26.06
C ASP A 58 -11.38 13.80 27.26
N THR A 59 -11.23 13.04 28.35
CA THR A 59 -12.09 13.16 29.55
C THR A 59 -11.80 14.42 30.37
N ILE A 60 -10.60 14.98 30.26
CA ILE A 60 -10.12 16.10 31.09
C ILE A 60 -10.37 17.46 30.43
N SER A 61 -10.23 17.55 29.11
CA SER A 61 -10.34 18.80 28.35
C SER A 61 -11.62 18.88 27.52
N GLU A 62 -12.48 17.85 27.57
CA GLU A 62 -13.68 17.66 26.74
C GLU A 62 -13.44 17.90 25.23
N THR A 63 -12.18 17.89 24.80
CA THR A 63 -11.76 18.19 23.45
C THR A 63 -11.97 16.95 22.60
N THR A 64 -12.65 17.11 21.46
CA THR A 64 -12.95 16.00 20.55
C THR A 64 -12.12 16.09 19.29
N VAL A 65 -11.33 15.04 19.01
CA VAL A 65 -10.55 14.93 17.77
C VAL A 65 -11.20 13.90 16.85
N VAL A 66 -11.46 14.29 15.60
CA VAL A 66 -12.03 13.41 14.57
C VAL A 66 -10.91 12.99 13.63
N VAL A 67 -10.55 11.72 13.68
CA VAL A 67 -9.46 11.13 12.89
C VAL A 67 -10.05 10.11 11.90
N PRO A 68 -9.54 10.02 10.66
CA PRO A 68 -9.87 8.91 9.77
C PRO A 68 -9.50 7.56 10.40
N ASP A 69 -10.35 6.55 10.23
CA ASP A 69 -10.05 5.17 10.65
C ASP A 69 -8.89 4.58 9.82
N ILE A 70 -7.68 4.66 10.36
CA ILE A 70 -6.48 4.06 9.76
C ILE A 70 -6.43 2.61 10.23
N LYS A 71 -6.69 1.67 9.31
CA LYS A 71 -6.55 0.24 9.60
C LYS A 71 -5.14 -0.05 10.12
N ILE A 72 -5.05 -0.48 11.37
CA ILE A 72 -3.78 -0.85 11.99
C ILE A 72 -3.24 -2.09 11.26
N PHE A 73 -2.12 -1.93 10.56
CA PHE A 73 -1.43 -3.05 9.95
C PHE A 73 -0.85 -3.96 11.05
N LYS A 74 -1.50 -5.09 11.32
CA LYS A 74 -0.95 -6.12 12.19
C LYS A 74 0.18 -6.81 11.45
N ARG A 75 1.42 -6.69 11.95
CA ARG A 75 2.54 -7.48 11.46
C ARG A 75 2.15 -8.96 11.57
N PRO A 76 2.29 -9.77 10.50
CA PRO A 76 2.05 -11.20 10.62
C PRO A 76 3.00 -11.80 11.65
N ASP A 77 2.53 -12.81 12.38
CA ASP A 77 3.34 -13.50 13.37
C ASP A 77 4.59 -14.12 12.73
N VAL A 78 5.75 -13.89 13.33
CA VAL A 78 7.02 -14.38 12.80
C VAL A 78 7.19 -15.81 13.28
N ARG A 79 7.21 -16.77 12.34
CA ARG A 79 7.42 -18.18 12.68
C ARG A 79 8.74 -18.34 13.46
N PRO A 80 8.75 -19.12 14.56
CA PRO A 80 9.98 -19.34 15.32
C PRO A 80 11.02 -20.01 14.42
N SER A 81 12.24 -19.46 14.40
CA SER A 81 13.34 -20.05 13.65
C SER A 81 13.78 -21.34 14.33
N TYR A 82 13.96 -22.40 13.55
CA TYR A 82 14.52 -23.63 14.08
C TYR A 82 16.01 -23.44 14.34
N VAL A 83 16.48 -23.98 15.46
CA VAL A 83 17.87 -23.87 15.90
C VAL A 83 18.51 -25.25 15.81
N CYS A 84 19.73 -25.30 15.27
CA CYS A 84 20.51 -26.53 15.10
C CYS A 84 20.75 -27.20 16.46
N ALA A 85 20.41 -28.49 16.56
CA ALA A 85 20.53 -29.26 17.79
C ALA A 85 21.98 -29.42 18.28
N VAL A 86 22.96 -29.29 17.39
CA VAL A 86 24.39 -29.46 17.72
C VAL A 86 25.06 -28.13 18.03
N THR A 87 24.84 -27.11 17.21
CA THR A 87 25.62 -25.85 17.24
C THR A 87 24.86 -24.65 17.78
N GLY A 88 23.55 -24.72 17.95
CA GLY A 88 22.76 -23.54 18.36
C GLY A 88 22.60 -22.45 17.28
N GLN A 89 23.11 -22.68 16.07
CA GLN A 89 22.93 -21.78 14.92
C GLN A 89 21.54 -21.94 14.29
N PRO A 90 21.02 -20.96 13.54
CA PRO A 90 19.78 -21.15 12.78
C PRO A 90 19.92 -22.34 11.83
N ALA A 91 18.98 -23.26 11.92
CA ALA A 91 18.97 -24.47 11.12
C ALA A 91 18.48 -24.20 9.70
N ARG A 92 19.13 -24.83 8.72
CA ARG A 92 18.77 -24.74 7.31
C ARG A 92 17.90 -25.91 6.88
N TYR A 93 18.08 -27.07 7.51
CA TYR A 93 17.44 -28.33 7.12
C TYR A 93 16.96 -29.12 8.35
N ARG A 94 16.17 -30.16 8.11
CA ARG A 94 15.72 -31.15 9.10
C ARG A 94 16.04 -32.55 8.61
N ASP A 95 16.53 -33.39 9.50
CA ASP A 95 16.77 -34.81 9.19
C ASP A 95 15.42 -35.53 9.04
N PRO A 96 15.17 -36.24 7.91
CA PRO A 96 13.90 -36.94 7.69
C PRO A 96 13.62 -38.07 8.67
N VAL A 97 14.65 -38.65 9.29
CA VAL A 97 14.46 -39.81 10.18
C VAL A 97 14.46 -39.39 11.65
N THR A 98 15.37 -38.51 12.08
CA THR A 98 15.37 -38.04 13.49
C THR A 98 14.47 -36.82 13.71
N GLY A 99 14.08 -36.11 12.66
CA GLY A 99 13.35 -34.84 12.76
C GLY A 99 14.18 -33.67 13.30
N LEU A 100 15.46 -33.89 13.62
CA LEU A 100 16.29 -32.88 14.27
C LEU A 100 16.73 -31.79 13.27
N PRO A 101 16.63 -30.51 13.65
CA PRO A 101 17.12 -29.39 12.84
C PRO A 101 18.65 -29.32 12.84
N TYR A 102 19.25 -29.06 11.67
CA TYR A 102 20.70 -28.91 11.52
C TYR A 102 21.09 -27.79 10.54
N SER A 103 22.32 -27.30 10.68
CA SER A 103 22.84 -26.17 9.88
C SER A 103 23.78 -26.61 8.75
N SER A 104 24.67 -27.58 9.02
CA SER A 104 25.71 -28.02 8.09
C SER A 104 25.75 -29.55 7.89
N PRO A 105 26.33 -30.05 6.78
CA PRO A 105 26.50 -31.50 6.57
C PRO A 105 27.34 -32.18 7.67
N PHE A 106 28.31 -31.45 8.25
CA PHE A 106 29.09 -31.96 9.38
C PHE A 106 28.19 -32.21 10.61
N THR A 107 27.30 -31.26 10.93
CA THR A 107 26.34 -31.45 12.03
C THR A 107 25.36 -32.59 11.75
N PHE A 108 24.97 -32.79 10.49
CA PHE A 108 24.14 -33.93 10.10
C PHE A 108 24.85 -35.27 10.38
N LYS A 109 26.14 -35.39 10.03
CA LYS A 109 26.93 -36.59 10.34
C LYS A 109 26.96 -36.89 11.83
N ILE A 110 27.22 -35.88 12.67
CA ILE A 110 27.21 -36.04 14.13
C ILE A 110 25.85 -36.54 14.64
N ILE A 111 24.74 -36.00 14.12
CA ILE A 111 23.39 -36.42 14.50
C ILE A 111 23.18 -37.89 14.15
N ARG A 112 23.53 -38.30 12.92
CA ARG A 112 23.37 -39.68 12.44
C ARG A 112 24.26 -40.67 13.19
N ASP A 113 25.51 -40.30 13.45
CA ASP A 113 26.45 -41.12 14.20
C ASP A 113 25.96 -41.37 15.64
N LYS A 114 25.44 -40.32 16.30
CA LYS A 114 24.84 -40.45 17.64
C LYS A 114 23.57 -41.29 17.61
N TYR A 115 22.72 -41.10 16.60
CA TYR A 115 21.50 -41.88 16.42
C TYR A 115 21.81 -43.38 16.24
N ASN A 116 22.76 -43.71 15.37
CA ASN A 116 23.17 -45.10 15.14
C ASN A 116 23.78 -45.73 16.41
N LYS A 117 24.57 -44.97 17.19
CA LYS A 117 25.09 -45.43 18.49
C LYS A 117 23.96 -45.72 19.48
N PHE A 118 22.95 -44.86 19.54
CA PHE A 118 21.77 -45.06 20.37
C PHE A 118 20.97 -46.30 19.95
N LEU A 119 20.78 -46.51 18.64
CA LEU A 119 20.11 -47.71 18.13
C LEU A 119 20.83 -49.00 18.54
N LYS A 120 22.17 -49.01 18.52
CA LYS A 120 22.96 -50.17 18.98
C LYS A 120 22.81 -50.48 20.47
N THR A 121 22.36 -49.52 21.29
CA THR A 121 22.08 -49.75 22.71
C THR A 121 20.71 -50.36 22.98
N ILE A 122 19.80 -50.34 21.99
CA ILE A 122 18.48 -50.95 22.09
C ILE A 122 18.60 -52.38 21.57
N ASP A 123 18.67 -53.35 22.48
CA ASP A 123 18.65 -54.76 22.16
C ASP A 123 17.22 -55.30 22.02
N GLY A 124 17.03 -56.31 21.17
CA GLY A 124 15.77 -57.04 21.04
C GLY A 124 14.74 -56.51 20.03
N ASN A 125 15.05 -55.47 19.25
CA ASN A 125 14.16 -55.01 18.16
C ASN A 125 14.68 -55.44 16.77
N ALA A 126 13.91 -56.28 16.07
CA ALA A 126 14.24 -56.76 14.73
C ALA A 126 14.31 -55.63 13.68
N GLU A 127 13.43 -54.63 13.76
CA GLU A 127 13.39 -53.52 12.80
C GLU A 127 14.66 -52.66 12.84
N VAL A 128 15.24 -52.51 14.04
CA VAL A 128 16.48 -51.76 14.25
C VAL A 128 17.66 -52.50 13.65
N ALA A 129 17.69 -53.83 13.78
CA ALA A 129 18.72 -54.67 13.18
C ALA A 129 18.65 -54.60 11.65
N ASP A 130 17.45 -54.71 11.07
CA ASP A 130 17.25 -54.55 9.64
C ASP A 130 17.72 -53.18 9.16
N TYR A 131 17.33 -52.10 9.84
CA TYR A 131 17.79 -50.74 9.53
C TYR A 131 19.31 -50.62 9.53
N LEU A 132 20.00 -51.15 10.55
CA LEU A 132 21.46 -51.08 10.64
C LEU A 132 22.15 -51.86 9.51
N ASN A 133 21.61 -53.01 9.13
CA ASN A 133 22.12 -53.84 8.03
C ASN A 133 22.05 -53.15 6.66
N HIS A 134 21.12 -52.21 6.45
CA HIS A 134 21.01 -51.47 5.18
C HIS A 134 22.19 -50.52 4.92
N PHE A 135 23.01 -50.19 5.93
CA PHE A 135 24.12 -49.24 5.82
C PHE A 135 25.50 -49.89 5.96
N GLU A 136 25.57 -51.21 6.19
CA GLU A 136 26.81 -52.01 6.14
C GLU A 136 27.08 -52.51 4.71
#